data_AF-A0A8R7QMF0-F1
#
_entry.id   AF-A0A8R7QMF0-F1
#
_cell.length_a   1.000
_cell.length_b   1.000
_cell.length_c   1.000
_cell.angle_alpha   90.00
_cell.angle_beta   90.00
_cell.angle_gamma   90.00
#
_symmetry.space_group_name_H-M   'P 1'
#
loop_
_entity.id
_entity.type
_entity.pdbx_description
1 polymer ?
#
loop_
_entity_poly.entity_id
_entity_poly.type
_entity_poly.pdbx_seq_one_letter_code
_entity_poly.pdbx_strand_id
1 'polypeptide(L)' 'MGKLEEAVRSVNMEGLTWGASRLAPVEYGVKKLQIVVTLVNDLVSVDGLIEDHLCAAPMDEYVQSCDVGINQICKQSPA' A
#
# COMPACT_ATOMS: atom_id res chain seq x y z
N MET A 1 -0.66 -6.23 -15.10
CA MET A 1 -0.13 -5.57 -13.88
C MET A 1 -0.63 -4.15 -13.69
N GLY A 2 -0.89 -3.34 -14.75
CA GLY A 2 -1.38 -1.96 -14.60
C GLY A 2 -2.67 -1.82 -13.78
N LYS A 3 -3.66 -2.70 -14.00
CA LYS A 3 -4.94 -2.66 -13.28
C LYS A 3 -4.82 -2.72 -11.76
N LEU A 4 -3.87 -3.50 -11.22
CA LEU A 4 -3.65 -3.58 -9.77
C LEU A 4 -3.05 -2.27 -9.25
N GLU A 5 -2.09 -1.70 -9.97
CA GLU A 5 -1.50 -0.41 -9.59
C GLU A 5 -2.53 0.72 -9.68
N GLU A 6 -3.36 0.74 -10.73
CA GLU A 6 -4.45 1.70 -10.90
C GLU A 6 -5.50 1.56 -9.79
N ALA A 7 -5.89 0.33 -9.43
CA ALA A 7 -6.81 0.08 -8.33
C ALA A 7 -6.25 0.59 -7.00
N VAL A 8 -4.99 0.29 -6.68
CA VAL A 8 -4.33 0.77 -5.45
C VAL A 8 -4.21 2.30 -5.46
N ARG A 9 -3.81 2.92 -6.58
CA ARG A 9 -3.74 4.38 -6.72
C ARG A 9 -5.11 5.08 -6.66
N SER A 10 -6.19 4.36 -6.96
CA SER A 10 -7.55 4.91 -6.89
C SER A 10 -8.04 5.11 -5.45
N VAL A 11 -7.41 4.48 -4.47
CA VAL A 11 -7.72 4.67 -3.05
C VAL A 11 -7.20 6.04 -2.63
N ASN A 12 -8.10 7.00 -2.41
CA ASN A 12 -7.72 8.34 -1.98
C ASN A 12 -8.39 8.65 -0.64
N MET A 13 -7.58 8.84 0.40
CA MET A 13 -8.04 9.18 1.76
C MET A 13 -7.27 10.38 2.29
N GLU A 14 -7.90 11.13 3.17
CA GLU A 14 -7.25 12.27 3.83
C GLU A 14 -6.08 11.80 4.69
N GLY A 15 -4.89 12.33 4.45
CA GLY A 15 -3.68 11.89 5.14
C GLY A 15 -3.00 10.66 4.53
N LEU A 16 -3.48 10.12 3.40
CA LEU A 16 -2.84 9.05 2.65
C LEU A 16 -2.16 9.62 1.39
N THR A 17 -0.92 9.19 1.12
CA THR A 17 -0.17 9.61 -0.07
C THR A 17 0.56 8.42 -0.69
N TRP A 18 0.25 8.13 -1.94
CA TRP A 18 0.95 7.12 -2.74
C TRP A 18 2.27 7.68 -3.30
N GLY A 19 3.36 6.99 -3.03
CA GLY A 19 4.70 7.31 -3.50
C GLY A 19 5.09 6.53 -4.75
N ALA A 20 6.40 6.28 -4.89
CA ALA A 20 6.95 5.53 -6.00
C ALA A 20 6.50 4.05 -5.96
N SER A 21 6.14 3.51 -7.11
CA SER A 21 5.94 2.08 -7.32
C SER A 21 7.11 1.48 -8.09
N ARG A 22 7.45 0.23 -7.78
CA ARG A 22 8.43 -0.58 -8.50
C ARG A 22 7.95 -2.01 -8.63
N LEU A 23 8.27 -2.64 -9.76
CA LEU A 23 8.06 -4.07 -9.95
C LEU A 23 9.34 -4.80 -9.54
N ALA A 24 9.27 -5.56 -8.45
CA ALA A 24 10.37 -6.41 -8.03
C ALA A 24 10.14 -7.84 -8.52
N PRO A 25 11.13 -8.48 -9.18
CA PRO A 25 11.03 -9.89 -9.50
C PRO A 25 11.02 -10.72 -8.20
N VAL A 26 10.11 -11.69 -8.13
CA VAL A 26 10.05 -12.74 -7.10
C VAL A 26 10.50 -14.04 -7.75
N GLU A 27 10.78 -15.04 -6.92
CA GLU A 27 11.07 -16.40 -7.38
C GLU A 27 9.96 -16.95 -8.30
N TYR A 28 10.31 -17.93 -9.13
CA TYR A 28 9.40 -18.59 -10.07
C TYR A 28 8.76 -17.70 -11.14
N GLY A 29 9.34 -16.54 -11.45
CA GLY A 29 8.91 -15.70 -12.58
C GLY A 29 7.70 -14.81 -12.30
N VAL A 30 7.20 -14.80 -11.07
CA VAL A 30 6.17 -13.86 -10.61
C VAL A 30 6.83 -12.51 -10.28
N LYS A 31 6.17 -11.40 -10.61
CA LYS A 31 6.64 -10.05 -10.25
C LYS A 31 5.72 -9.50 -9.17
N LYS A 32 6.29 -8.98 -8.08
CA LYS A 32 5.52 -8.26 -7.05
C LYS A 32 5.52 -6.78 -7.35
N LEU A 33 4.36 -6.15 -7.18
CA LEU A 33 4.24 -4.70 -7.16
C LEU A 33 4.58 -4.22 -5.76
N GLN A 34 5.62 -3.40 -5.64
CA GLN A 34 5.95 -2.70 -4.41
C GLN A 34 5.61 -1.23 -4.59
N ILE A 35 4.76 -0.70 -3.73
CA ILE A 35 4.41 0.72 -3.72
C ILE A 35 4.70 1.30 -2.33
N VAL A 36 5.33 2.47 -2.30
CA VAL A 36 5.52 3.19 -1.05
C VAL A 36 4.25 3.98 -0.77
N VAL A 37 3.73 3.89 0.45
CA VAL A 37 2.61 4.72 0.92
C VAL A 37 3.05 5.47 2.17
N THR A 38 2.70 6.75 2.23
CA THR A 38 2.88 7.59 3.42
C THR A 38 1.50 7.89 3.98
N LEU A 39 1.30 7.65 5.26
CA LEU A 39 0.04 7.85 5.94
C LEU A 39 0.24 8.64 7.24
N VAL A 40 -0.72 9.52 7.52
CA VAL A 40 -0.74 10.32 8.75
C VAL A 40 -1.42 9.48 9.83
N ASN A 41 -0.65 9.07 10.83
CA ASN A 41 -1.10 8.18 11.92
C ASN A 41 -2.32 8.71 12.70
N ASP A 42 -2.54 10.02 12.70
CA ASP A 42 -3.69 10.65 13.38
C ASP A 42 -5.02 10.47 12.62
N LEU A 43 -4.94 10.27 11.29
CA LEU A 43 -6.11 10.28 10.41
C LEU A 43 -6.42 8.90 9.79
N VAL A 44 -5.38 8.10 9.51
CA VAL A 44 -5.52 6.82 8.81
C VAL A 44 -4.81 5.71 9.58
N SER A 45 -5.59 4.69 9.95
CA SER A 45 -5.07 3.46 10.53
C SER A 45 -4.59 2.51 9.43
N VAL A 46 -3.40 1.92 9.63
CA VAL A 46 -2.83 0.98 8.66
C VAL A 46 -3.69 -0.28 8.53
N ASP A 47 -4.17 -0.84 9.64
CA ASP A 47 -5.07 -1.99 9.65
C ASP A 47 -6.34 -1.73 8.81
N GLY A 48 -6.99 -0.58 9.04
CA GLY A 48 -8.20 -0.20 8.31
C GLY A 48 -7.97 -0.05 6.81
N LEU A 49 -6.85 0.56 6.40
CA LEU A 49 -6.47 0.63 4.99
C LEU A 49 -6.25 -0.78 4.38
N ILE A 50 -5.65 -1.69 5.14
CA ILE A 50 -5.40 -3.04 4.66
C ILE A 50 -6.71 -3.81 4.51
N GLU A 51 -7.55 -3.83 5.54
CA GLU A 51 -8.78 -4.61 5.54
C GLU A 51 -9.83 -4.04 4.57
N ASP A 52 -10.04 -2.71 4.57
CA ASP A 52 -11.12 -2.05 3.82
C ASP A 52 -10.79 -1.81 2.34
N HIS A 53 -9.50 -1.75 1.99
CA HIS A 53 -9.08 -1.43 0.62
C HIS A 53 -8.16 -2.46 -0.03
N LEU A 54 -7.12 -2.93 0.67
CA LEU A 54 -6.12 -3.83 0.05
C LEU A 54 -6.56 -5.30 0.05
N CYS A 55 -7.28 -5.74 1.09
CA CYS A 55 -7.83 -7.09 1.26
C CYS A 55 -9.32 -7.16 0.87
N ALA A 56 -9.94 -6.02 0.59
CA ALA A 56 -11.33 -5.95 0.17
C ALA A 56 -11.50 -6.17 -1.34
N ALA A 57 -12.71 -6.56 -1.74
CA ALA A 57 -13.10 -6.60 -3.13
C ALA A 57 -13.07 -5.18 -3.75
N PRO A 58 -12.58 -5.01 -4.99
CA PRO A 58 -12.27 -6.04 -6.00
C PRO A 58 -10.78 -6.43 -6.11
N MET A 59 -9.91 -6.01 -5.19
CA MET A 59 -8.46 -6.27 -5.32
C MET A 59 -8.07 -7.71 -4.98
N ASP A 60 -8.84 -8.36 -4.10
CA ASP A 60 -8.66 -9.75 -3.67
C ASP A 60 -8.54 -10.75 -4.84
N GLU A 61 -9.26 -10.54 -5.95
CA GLU A 61 -9.18 -11.43 -7.13
C GLU A 61 -7.81 -11.42 -7.84
N TYR A 62 -7.02 -10.37 -7.65
CA TYR A 62 -5.72 -10.20 -8.30
C TYR A 62 -4.54 -10.38 -7.35
N VAL A 63 -4.80 -10.40 -6.04
CA VAL A 63 -3.76 -10.37 -5.01
C VAL A 63 -3.71 -11.71 -4.29
N GLN A 64 -2.65 -12.48 -4.57
CA GLN A 64 -2.43 -13.77 -3.90
C GLN A 64 -1.93 -13.60 -2.45
N SER A 65 -1.22 -12.50 -2.17
CA SER A 65 -0.78 -12.14 -0.83
C SER A 65 -0.45 -10.66 -0.76
N CYS A 66 -0.85 -10.02 0.33
CA CYS A 66 -0.45 -8.67 0.69
C CYS A 66 0.65 -8.75 1.76
N ASP A 67 1.78 -8.09 1.52
CA ASP A 67 2.82 -7.88 2.53
C ASP A 67 2.95 -6.37 2.76
N VAL A 68 2.78 -5.94 4.02
CA VAL A 68 2.88 -4.54 4.41
C VAL A 68 4.01 -4.35 5.39
N GLY A 69 5.10 -3.78 4.88
CA GLY A 69 6.20 -3.30 5.72
C GLY A 69 5.97 -1.85 6.14
N ILE A 70 5.62 -1.64 7.41
CA ILE A 70 5.50 -0.29 7.99
C ILE A 70 6.88 0.16 8.47
N ASN A 71 7.39 1.25 7.91
CA ASN A 71 8.55 1.93 8.47
C ASN A 71 8.06 3.20 9.17
N GLN A 72 8.08 3.22 10.50
CA GLN A 72 7.58 4.36 11.27
C GLN A 72 8.51 5.56 11.09
N ILE A 73 8.14 6.47 10.20
CA ILE A 73 8.80 7.77 10.06
C ILE A 73 8.19 8.69 11.12
N CYS A 74 8.59 8.53 12.38
CA CYS A 74 8.37 9.59 13.37
C CYS A 74 9.17 10.80 12.90
N LYS A 75 8.49 11.88 12.50
CA LYS A 75 9.09 13.20 12.68
C LYS A 75 9.32 13.33 14.19
N GLN A 76 10.53 13.02 14.66
CA GLN A 76 10.97 13.48 15.96
C GLN A 76 10.73 14.99 15.92
N SER A 77 9.74 15.46 16.66
CA SER A 77 9.65 16.89 16.95
C SER A 77 10.97 17.24 17.61
N PRO A 78 11.78 18.17 17.07
CA PRO A 78 12.83 18.74 17.88
C PRO A 78 12.13 19.34 19.11
N ALA A 79 12.57 18.89 20.28
CA ALA A 79 12.12 19.35 21.58
C ALA A 79 12.38 20.86 21.74
#